data_AF-A0A950NHA9-F1
#
_entry.id   AF-A0A950NHA9-F1
#
_cell.length_a   1.000
_cell.length_b   1.000
_cell.length_c   1.000
_cell.angle_alpha   90.00
_cell.angle_beta   90.00
_cell.angle_gamma   90.00
#
_symmetry.space_group_name_H-M   'P 1'
#
loop_
_entity.id
_entity.type
_entity.pdbx_description
1 polymer ?
#
loop_
_entity_poly.entity_id
_entity_poly.type
_entity_poly.pdbx_seq_one_letter_code
_entity_poly.pdbx_strand_id
1 'polypeptide(L)'
;MKLEAARVMAFPRKLVESVVLGLANPLNRHLVKLAGFDFPPELRRHFRREVRTWLSDLQALRFKPNDRTGSFKFYFDFLYDYPFGGIEVRNMRSIMELTTDQYEIPPLKTPEEMVEWLRQCHTELAERLHKGEDVLDMIPE
;
A
#
# COMPACT_ATOMS: atom_id res chain seq x y z
N MET A 1 0.33 18.31 -10.56
CA MET A 1 -0.98 18.43 -11.26
C MET A 1 -2.06 18.27 -10.20
N LYS A 2 -2.89 19.27 -9.92
CA LYS A 2 -4.00 19.12 -8.97
C LYS A 2 -4.99 18.12 -9.57
N LEU A 3 -5.36 17.08 -8.83
CA LEU A 3 -6.38 16.10 -9.23
C LEU A 3 -7.67 16.86 -9.64
N GLU A 4 -7.94 16.97 -10.93
CA GLU A 4 -9.18 17.53 -11.45
C GLU A 4 -10.35 16.66 -10.97
N ALA A 5 -11.26 17.25 -10.19
CA ALA A 5 -12.64 16.84 -9.90
C ALA A 5 -12.95 15.33 -9.88
N ALA A 6 -12.03 14.50 -9.39
CA ALA A 6 -12.21 13.06 -9.27
C ALA A 6 -13.08 12.79 -8.05
N ARG A 7 -14.39 12.66 -8.27
CA ARG A 7 -15.41 12.05 -7.37
C ARG A 7 -15.05 12.14 -5.88
N VAL A 8 -14.91 13.36 -5.38
CA VAL A 8 -14.49 13.57 -4.01
C VAL A 8 -15.64 13.20 -3.07
N MET A 9 -15.54 12.01 -2.47
CA MET A 9 -16.51 11.54 -1.49
C MET A 9 -15.93 11.79 -0.10
N ALA A 10 -16.33 12.90 0.51
CA ALA A 10 -16.01 13.15 1.91
C ALA A 10 -16.80 12.17 2.78
N PHE A 11 -16.12 11.37 3.60
CA PHE A 11 -16.73 10.37 4.47
C PHE A 11 -16.53 10.70 5.96
N PRO A 12 -17.39 10.18 6.86
CA PRO A 12 -17.10 10.20 8.29
C PRO A 12 -15.79 9.48 8.59
N ARG A 13 -15.04 9.97 9.59
CA ARG A 13 -13.71 9.43 9.95
C ARG A 13 -13.67 7.90 10.09
N LYS A 14 -14.63 7.32 10.82
CA LYS A 14 -14.71 5.86 11.02
C LYS A 14 -14.84 5.05 9.72
N LEU A 15 -15.54 5.61 8.73
CA LEU A 15 -15.69 4.95 7.43
C LEU A 15 -14.37 5.01 6.64
N VAL A 16 -13.67 6.15 6.65
CA VAL A 16 -12.34 6.26 6.05
C VAL A 16 -11.37 5.28 6.71
N GLU A 17 -11.37 5.19 8.05
CA GLU A 17 -10.56 4.21 8.80
C GLU A 17 -10.83 2.78 8.34
N SER A 18 -12.10 2.40 8.21
CA SER A 18 -12.50 1.06 7.76
C SER A 18 -12.05 0.76 6.33
N VAL A 19 -12.13 1.74 5.42
CA VAL A 19 -11.64 1.59 4.05
C VAL A 19 -10.13 1.38 4.03
N VAL A 20 -9.36 2.24 4.72
CA VAL A 20 -7.89 2.13 4.75
C VAL A 20 -7.44 0.81 5.36
N LEU A 21 -8.05 0.39 6.47
CA LEU A 21 -7.79 -0.91 7.09
C LEU A 21 -8.11 -2.08 6.16
N GLY A 22 -9.24 -2.03 5.46
CA GLY A 22 -9.65 -3.06 4.50
C GLY A 22 -8.68 -3.23 3.33
N LEU A 23 -7.95 -2.17 2.98
CA LEU A 23 -6.98 -2.17 1.89
C LEU A 23 -5.56 -2.53 2.34
N ALA A 24 -5.22 -2.44 3.63
CA ALA A 24 -3.86 -2.62 4.12
C ALA A 24 -3.27 -3.99 3.73
N ASN A 25 -3.91 -5.09 4.12
CA ASN A 25 -3.39 -6.43 3.83
C ASN A 25 -3.27 -6.74 2.32
N PRO A 26 -4.30 -6.55 1.47
CA PRO A 26 -4.16 -6.84 0.04
C PRO A 26 -3.12 -5.95 -0.64
N LEU A 27 -3.04 -4.65 -0.28
CA LEU A 27 -2.04 -3.75 -0.81
C LEU A 27 -0.62 -4.21 -0.45
N ASN A 28 -0.36 -4.47 0.83
CA ASN A 28 0.97 -4.82 1.31
C ASN A 28 1.47 -6.13 0.69
N ARG A 29 0.60 -7.13 0.57
CA ARG A 29 0.95 -8.41 -0.09
C ARG A 29 1.34 -8.19 -1.55
N HIS A 30 0.62 -7.35 -2.28
CA HIS A 30 0.95 -7.09 -3.69
C HIS A 30 2.19 -6.23 -3.88
N LEU A 31 2.45 -5.28 -2.98
CA LEU A 31 3.71 -4.54 -2.96
C LEU A 31 4.89 -5.48 -2.72
N VAL A 32 4.78 -6.42 -1.77
CA VAL A 32 5.80 -7.45 -1.53
C VAL A 32 6.02 -8.32 -2.76
N LYS A 33 4.95 -8.77 -3.43
CA LYS A 33 5.06 -9.52 -4.69
C LYS A 33 5.80 -8.72 -5.77
N LEU A 34 5.45 -7.46 -5.97
CA LEU A 34 6.02 -6.63 -7.03
C LEU A 34 7.47 -6.25 -6.78
N ALA A 35 7.85 -5.98 -5.53
CA ALA A 35 9.20 -5.52 -5.19
C ALA A 35 10.14 -6.66 -4.78
N GLY A 36 9.62 -7.78 -4.30
CA GLY A 36 10.39 -8.88 -3.75
C GLY A 36 10.57 -10.08 -4.68
N PHE A 37 9.89 -10.14 -5.82
CA PHE A 37 9.89 -11.30 -6.71
C PHE A 37 9.92 -10.89 -8.19
N ASP A 38 10.54 -11.74 -9.01
CA ASP A 38 10.58 -11.58 -10.46
C ASP A 38 9.45 -12.40 -11.11
N PHE A 39 8.24 -11.83 -11.12
CA PHE A 39 7.08 -12.47 -11.73
C PHE A 39 7.07 -12.31 -13.26
N PRO A 40 6.53 -13.30 -14.00
CA PRO A 40 6.24 -13.15 -15.42
C PRO A 40 5.43 -11.88 -15.74
N PRO A 41 5.63 -11.23 -16.90
CA PRO A 41 5.03 -9.95 -17.24
C PRO A 41 3.50 -9.88 -17.07
N GLU A 42 2.80 -10.98 -17.33
CA GLU A 42 1.34 -11.10 -17.24
C GLU A 42 0.87 -10.99 -15.78
N LEU A 43 1.49 -11.74 -14.87
CA LEU A 43 1.19 -11.70 -13.43
C LEU A 43 1.61 -10.36 -12.83
N ARG A 44 2.77 -9.84 -13.22
CA ARG A 44 3.24 -8.52 -12.79
C ARG A 44 2.25 -7.43 -13.18
N ARG A 45 1.74 -7.45 -14.43
CA ARG A 45 0.71 -6.51 -14.91
C ARG A 45 -0.60 -6.64 -14.14
N HIS A 46 -1.01 -7.87 -13.80
CA HIS A 46 -2.20 -8.11 -13.00
C HIS A 46 -2.06 -7.49 -11.60
N PHE A 47 -0.99 -7.79 -10.87
CA PHE A 47 -0.73 -7.23 -9.54
C PHE A 47 -0.63 -5.70 -9.56
N ARG A 48 0.05 -5.12 -10.57
CA ARG A 48 0.11 -3.65 -10.76
C ARG A 48 -1.27 -3.03 -10.93
N ARG A 49 -2.19 -3.69 -11.64
CA ARG A 49 -3.55 -3.18 -11.85
C ARG A 49 -4.36 -3.16 -10.55
N GLU A 50 -4.22 -4.18 -9.72
CA GLU A 50 -4.89 -4.23 -8.41
C GLU A 50 -4.35 -3.15 -7.47
N VAL A 51 -3.02 -3.03 -7.35
CA VAL A 51 -2.38 -1.95 -6.57
C VAL A 51 -2.82 -0.57 -7.06
N ARG A 52 -2.87 -0.34 -8.38
CA ARG A 52 -3.34 0.92 -8.96
C ARG A 52 -4.77 1.25 -8.52
N THR A 53 -5.63 0.23 -8.44
CA THR A 53 -7.03 0.41 -8.05
C THR A 53 -7.11 0.86 -6.59
N TRP A 54 -6.43 0.16 -5.67
CA TRP A 54 -6.44 0.51 -4.25
C TRP A 54 -5.77 1.85 -3.96
N LEU A 55 -4.66 2.18 -4.64
CA LEU A 55 -4.04 3.49 -4.51
C LEU A 55 -4.93 4.62 -5.03
N SER A 56 -5.67 4.38 -6.12
CA SER A 56 -6.67 5.33 -6.63
C SER A 56 -7.78 5.59 -5.61
N ASP A 57 -8.24 4.53 -4.94
CA ASP A 57 -9.24 4.65 -3.86
C ASP A 57 -8.67 5.44 -2.67
N LEU A 58 -7.46 5.10 -2.20
CA LEU A 58 -6.81 5.76 -1.08
C LEU A 58 -6.60 7.26 -1.31
N GLN A 59 -6.10 7.66 -2.49
CA GLN A 59 -5.85 9.07 -2.80
C GLN A 59 -7.14 9.88 -3.04
N ALA A 60 -8.27 9.22 -3.28
CA ALA A 60 -9.58 9.86 -3.42
C ALA A 60 -10.28 10.09 -2.06
N LEU A 61 -9.84 9.42 -0.99
CA LEU A 61 -10.46 9.53 0.33
C LEU A 61 -10.30 10.94 0.92
N ARG A 62 -11.42 11.51 1.37
CA ARG A 62 -11.45 12.77 2.11
C ARG A 62 -12.33 12.66 3.35
N PHE A 63 -12.02 13.45 4.37
CA PHE A 63 -12.74 13.50 5.63
C PHE A 63 -13.79 14.60 5.64
N LYS A 64 -15.02 14.27 6.06
CA LYS A 64 -16.02 15.28 6.45
C LYS A 64 -15.58 16.03 7.72
N PRO A 65 -16.04 17.28 7.92
CA PRO A 65 -16.88 18.06 7.00
C PRO A 65 -16.09 18.87 5.96
N ASN A 66 -14.77 18.98 6.12
CA ASN A 66 -13.97 20.00 5.42
C ASN A 66 -13.18 19.47 4.22
N ASP A 67 -13.50 18.26 3.77
CA ASP A 67 -12.86 17.62 2.62
C ASP A 67 -11.32 17.52 2.75
N ARG A 68 -10.84 17.30 3.99
CA ARG A 68 -9.40 17.21 4.29
C ARG A 68 -8.88 15.81 4.05
N THR A 69 -7.59 15.68 3.78
CA THR A 69 -6.86 14.41 3.82
C THR A 69 -6.60 13.97 5.27
N GLY A 70 -6.16 12.73 5.44
CA GLY A 70 -5.68 12.22 6.74
C GLY A 70 -4.31 12.82 7.10
N SER A 71 -3.90 12.66 8.35
CA SER A 71 -2.52 12.96 8.73
C SER A 71 -1.57 11.88 8.21
N PHE A 72 -0.27 12.19 8.12
CA PHE A 72 0.77 11.19 7.86
C PHE A 72 0.61 9.97 8.78
N LYS A 73 0.52 10.21 10.10
CA LYS A 73 0.39 9.16 11.10
C LYS A 73 -0.85 8.30 10.87
N PHE A 74 -1.97 8.90 10.45
CA PHE A 74 -3.17 8.15 10.11
C PHE A 74 -2.91 7.12 9.01
N TYR A 75 -2.34 7.53 7.88
CA TYR A 75 -2.08 6.60 6.77
C TYR A 75 -1.00 5.58 7.13
N PHE A 76 0.10 6.02 7.74
CA PHE A 76 1.21 5.13 8.11
C PHE A 76 0.77 4.07 9.12
N ASP A 77 0.05 4.47 10.16
CA ASP A 77 -0.40 3.53 11.20
C ASP A 77 -1.32 2.47 10.61
N PHE A 78 -2.33 2.89 9.84
CA PHE A 78 -3.34 1.95 9.30
C PHE A 78 -2.82 1.06 8.17
N LEU A 79 -1.91 1.56 7.32
CA LEU A 79 -1.39 0.81 6.19
C LEU A 79 -0.17 -0.05 6.57
N TYR A 80 0.64 0.35 7.55
CA TYR A 80 1.91 -0.33 7.84
C TYR A 80 2.10 -0.71 9.32
N ASP A 81 2.02 0.25 10.25
CA ASP A 81 2.37 0.00 11.66
C ASP A 81 1.42 -1.01 12.34
N TYR A 82 0.10 -0.87 12.15
CA TYR A 82 -0.84 -1.83 12.75
C TYR A 82 -0.73 -3.23 12.15
N PRO A 83 -0.56 -3.42 10.83
CA PRO A 83 -0.34 -4.75 10.26
C PRO A 83 1.02 -5.39 10.59
N PHE A 84 2.10 -4.61 10.74
CA PHE A 84 3.47 -5.13 10.80
C PHE A 84 4.29 -4.74 12.02
N GLY A 85 3.97 -3.64 12.69
CA GLY A 85 4.78 -3.03 13.74
C GLY A 85 5.21 -3.99 14.85
N GLY A 86 6.51 -4.07 15.09
CA GLY A 86 7.14 -4.91 16.11
C GLY A 86 7.27 -6.40 15.76
N ILE A 87 6.76 -6.84 14.61
CA ILE A 87 6.85 -8.22 14.10
C ILE A 87 7.16 -8.27 12.60
N GLU A 88 7.75 -7.21 12.06
CA GLU A 88 7.87 -6.94 10.63
C GLU A 88 8.60 -8.06 9.90
N VAL A 89 9.81 -8.42 10.36
CA VAL A 89 10.66 -9.44 9.73
C VAL A 89 10.02 -10.81 9.76
N ARG A 90 9.36 -11.16 10.86
CA ARG A 90 8.65 -12.44 11.01
C ARG A 90 7.49 -12.52 10.02
N ASN A 91 6.65 -11.49 9.96
CA ASN A 91 5.53 -11.45 9.04
C ASN A 91 5.99 -11.43 7.57
N MET A 92 7.05 -10.67 7.27
CA MET A 92 7.63 -10.61 5.93
C MET A 92 8.12 -11.98 5.48
N ARG A 93 8.86 -12.68 6.33
CA ARG A 93 9.31 -14.05 6.07
C ARG A 93 8.14 -14.97 5.72
N SER A 94 7.07 -14.97 6.52
CA SER A 94 5.89 -15.79 6.25
C SER A 94 5.17 -15.41 4.95
N ILE A 95 5.07 -14.11 4.61
CA ILE A 95 4.48 -13.68 3.33
C ILE A 95 5.33 -14.16 2.16
N MET A 96 6.65 -14.06 2.27
CA MET A 96 7.58 -14.46 1.22
C MET A 96 7.59 -15.98 1.03
N GLU A 97 7.64 -16.75 2.11
CA GLU A 97 7.51 -18.22 2.08
C GLU A 97 6.21 -18.64 1.39
N LEU A 98 5.06 -18.10 1.81
CA LEU A 98 3.77 -18.39 1.18
C LEU A 98 3.74 -18.01 -0.31
N THR A 99 4.41 -16.93 -0.69
CA THR A 99 4.48 -16.49 -2.09
C THR A 99 5.37 -17.43 -2.90
N THR A 100 6.52 -17.85 -2.36
CA THR A 100 7.39 -18.85 -2.99
C THR A 100 6.65 -20.17 -3.16
N ASP A 101 5.94 -20.65 -2.14
CA ASP A 101 5.19 -21.90 -2.22
C ASP A 101 4.05 -21.83 -3.25
N GLN A 102 3.36 -20.69 -3.34
CA GLN A 102 2.22 -20.52 -4.25
C GLN A 102 2.63 -20.43 -5.72
N TYR A 103 3.77 -19.79 -6.01
CA TYR A 103 4.17 -19.45 -7.37
C TYR A 103 5.44 -20.17 -7.83
N GLU A 104 6.10 -20.92 -6.95
CA GLU A 104 7.37 -21.62 -7.20
C GLU A 104 8.50 -20.69 -7.67
N ILE A 105 8.49 -19.43 -7.18
CA ILE A 105 9.48 -18.39 -7.54
C ILE A 105 10.27 -17.98 -6.29
N PRO A 106 11.62 -17.98 -6.33
CA PRO A 106 12.43 -17.53 -5.22
C PRO A 106 12.39 -16.00 -5.07
N PRO A 107 12.55 -15.47 -3.84
CA PRO A 107 12.61 -14.03 -3.62
C PRO A 107 13.93 -13.42 -4.14
N LEU A 108 13.85 -12.15 -4.55
CA LEU A 108 15.00 -11.33 -4.98
C LEU A 108 15.72 -10.64 -3.83
N LYS A 109 15.07 -10.54 -2.67
CA LYS A 109 15.52 -9.80 -1.49
C LYS A 109 15.40 -10.66 -0.25
N THR A 110 16.14 -10.33 0.80
CA THR A 110 15.90 -10.93 2.13
C THR A 110 14.62 -10.36 2.76
N PRO A 111 14.04 -11.04 3.76
CA PRO A 111 12.94 -10.47 4.54
C PRO A 111 13.29 -9.10 5.16
N GLU A 112 14.52 -8.90 5.62
CA GLU A 112 14.98 -7.65 6.22
C GLU A 112 15.05 -6.51 5.20
N GLU A 113 15.59 -6.78 4.01
CA GLU A 113 15.61 -5.82 2.90
C GLU A 113 14.19 -5.47 2.44
N MET A 114 13.28 -6.45 2.43
CA MET A 114 11.88 -6.24 2.10
C MET A 114 11.13 -5.42 3.15
N VAL A 115 11.40 -5.64 4.43
CA VAL A 115 10.84 -4.82 5.52
C VAL A 115 11.27 -3.37 5.36
N GLU A 116 12.56 -3.14 5.12
CA GLU A 116 13.11 -1.79 4.95
C GLU A 116 12.48 -1.10 3.74
N TRP A 117 12.45 -1.79 2.60
CA TRP A 117 11.84 -1.27 1.38
C TRP A 117 10.35 -0.94 1.59
N LEU A 118 9.59 -1.85 2.22
CA LEU A 118 8.17 -1.67 2.44
C LEU A 118 7.91 -0.49 3.40
N ARG A 119 8.71 -0.36 4.47
CA ARG A 119 8.64 0.77 5.41
C ARG A 119 8.88 2.10 4.72
N GLN A 120 9.91 2.19 3.86
CA GLN A 120 10.21 3.38 3.07
C GLN A 120 9.06 3.72 2.11
N CYS A 121 8.55 2.72 1.39
CA CYS A 121 7.40 2.86 0.49
C CYS A 121 6.17 3.41 1.22
N HIS A 122 5.82 2.86 2.39
CA HIS A 122 4.67 3.34 3.18
C HIS A 122 4.91 4.70 3.84
N THR A 123 6.15 5.03 4.19
CA THR A 123 6.51 6.36 4.67
C THR A 123 6.23 7.41 3.59
N GLU A 124 6.73 7.19 2.38
CA GLU A 124 6.49 8.10 1.26
C GLU A 124 5.00 8.15 0.88
N LEU A 125 4.32 7.00 0.87
CA LEU A 125 2.90 6.91 0.53
C LEU A 125 2.06 7.72 1.52
N ALA A 126 2.32 7.57 2.82
CA ALA A 126 1.62 8.30 3.86
C ALA A 126 1.85 9.82 3.76
N GLU A 127 3.06 10.24 3.39
CA GLU A 127 3.40 11.64 3.19
C GLU A 127 2.67 12.24 1.99
N ARG A 128 2.70 11.57 0.83
CA ARG A 128 2.00 12.02 -0.37
C ARG A 128 0.48 12.04 -0.19
N LEU A 129 -0.10 11.00 0.41
CA LEU A 129 -1.54 10.96 0.74
C LEU A 129 -1.94 12.08 1.70
N HIS A 130 -1.11 12.37 2.71
CA HIS A 130 -1.33 13.49 3.61
C HIS A 130 -1.36 14.83 2.86
N LYS A 131 -0.44 15.03 1.91
CA LYS A 131 -0.37 16.23 1.06
C LYS A 131 -1.44 16.27 -0.04
N GLY A 132 -2.15 15.17 -0.28
CA GLY A 132 -3.12 15.05 -1.38
C GLY A 132 -2.46 14.97 -2.76
N GLU A 133 -1.25 14.43 -2.81
CA GLU A 133 -0.46 14.25 -4.02
C GLU A 133 -0.82 12.92 -4.73
N ASP A 134 -0.43 12.80 -6.01
CA ASP A 134 -0.59 11.56 -6.76
C ASP A 134 0.40 10.51 -6.25
N VAL A 135 -0.08 9.26 -6.17
CA VAL A 135 0.68 8.12 -5.65
C VAL A 135 0.74 6.97 -6.65
N LEU A 136 0.12 7.10 -7.83
CA LEU A 136 0.07 6.02 -8.81
C LEU A 136 1.41 5.76 -9.50
N ASP A 137 2.33 6.72 -9.46
CA ASP A 137 3.73 6.58 -9.90
C ASP A 137 4.58 5.75 -8.93
N MET A 138 4.11 5.52 -7.69
CA MET A 138 4.82 4.73 -6.69
C MET A 138 4.76 3.21 -6.93
N ILE A 139 3.99 2.74 -7.92
CA ILE A 139 3.78 1.32 -8.17
C ILE A 139 5.07 0.73 -8.79
N PRO A 140 5.73 -0.26 -8.15
CA PRO A 140 7.01 -0.80 -8.63
C PRO A 140 6.90 -1.38 -10.04
N GLU A 141 7.79 -0.93 -10.94
CA GLU A 141 7.81 -1.26 -12.39
C GLU A 141 7.77 -2.74 -12.68
#